data_AF-A0A0M0WC05-F1
#
_entry.id   AF-A0A0M0WC05-F1
#
_cell.length_a   1.000
_cell.length_b   1.000
_cell.length_c   1.000
_cell.angle_alpha   90.00
_cell.angle_beta   90.00
_cell.angle_gamma   90.00
#
_symmetry.space_group_name_H-M   'P 1'
#
loop_
_entity.id
_entity.type
_entity.pdbx_description
1 polymer ?
#
loop_
_entity_poly.entity_id
_entity_poly.type
_entity_poly.pdbx_seq_one_letter_code
_entity_poly.pdbx_strand_id
1 'polypeptide(L)'
;MSQTTEKPFQIGDIVMDNRVVLAPMAGICNSAFRLTVKEFGAGLVYAEMISDKGIVQKNEKTLGMLYIDERENPLSLQIFGGDKETLVEAAKYVDENTTADIIDINMGCPVNKIIKCEAGARLLLDPNKLYEMVAAVVDAVKKPVSVKMRIGWDDEHIFAVENAQAAERAGASAIAVHGRTRVQMYEGKANWDIIRQVKENVKIPVLGNGDVETPQDAKRMLDTTGVDAVMIGRAALGNPWMIYRTVQYLETGELKEEPNVREKIDVCLLHFERLMQLKGESVAVREMRKHASWYLKGIRGNGKARKAINQTETAVELRALLNGIVQDYEELESKLIVPEAKELII
;
A
#
# COMPACT_ATOMS: atom_id res chain seq x y z
N MET A 1 -12.81 33.65 2.22
CA MET A 1 -11.38 33.77 1.85
C MET A 1 -11.02 32.50 1.11
N SER A 2 -10.66 32.61 -0.16
CA SER A 2 -10.29 31.47 -1.01
C SER A 2 -9.07 30.79 -0.40
N GLN A 3 -9.27 29.62 0.22
CA GLN A 3 -8.16 28.72 0.50
C GLN A 3 -7.69 28.21 -0.85
N THR A 4 -6.60 28.78 -1.35
CA THR A 4 -5.79 28.15 -2.39
C THR A 4 -5.34 26.80 -1.83
N THR A 5 -6.06 25.74 -2.16
CA THR A 5 -5.63 24.36 -1.93
C THR A 5 -4.42 24.11 -2.84
N GLU A 6 -3.22 24.50 -2.39
CA GLU A 6 -2.00 24.03 -3.03
C GLU A 6 -2.08 22.51 -3.07
N LYS A 7 -2.09 21.96 -4.29
CA LYS A 7 -2.13 20.51 -4.48
C LYS A 7 -0.84 19.92 -3.88
N PRO A 8 -0.93 18.91 -3.02
CA PRO A 8 0.08 18.67 -2.01
C PRO A 8 1.47 18.24 -2.52
N PHE A 9 1.53 17.45 -3.60
CA PHE A 9 2.76 17.09 -4.29
C PHE A 9 2.47 16.53 -5.68
N GLN A 10 3.50 16.42 -6.52
CA GLN A 10 3.41 15.84 -7.86
C GLN A 10 4.60 14.91 -8.13
N ILE A 11 4.43 13.90 -8.97
CA ILE A 11 5.49 13.01 -9.45
C ILE A 11 5.53 13.15 -10.98
N GLY A 12 6.61 13.75 -11.49
CA GLY A 12 6.64 14.18 -12.90
C GLY A 12 5.53 15.21 -13.15
N ASP A 13 4.64 14.90 -14.08
CA ASP A 13 3.45 15.68 -14.44
C ASP A 13 2.16 15.24 -13.71
N ILE A 14 2.24 14.18 -12.89
CA ILE A 14 1.09 13.62 -12.18
C ILE A 14 0.91 14.31 -10.84
N VAL A 15 -0.17 15.08 -10.69
CA VAL A 15 -0.49 15.82 -9.46
C VAL A 15 -1.44 15.03 -8.57
N MET A 16 -1.10 14.91 -7.29
CA MET A 16 -1.88 14.13 -6.32
C MET A 16 -2.91 15.01 -5.60
N ASP A 17 -4.07 14.42 -5.28
CA ASP A 17 -5.14 15.14 -4.57
C ASP A 17 -4.80 15.36 -3.09
N ASN A 18 -4.06 14.44 -2.46
CA ASN A 18 -3.64 14.51 -1.06
C ASN A 18 -2.28 13.82 -0.83
N ARG A 19 -1.73 13.95 0.39
CA ARG A 19 -0.40 13.43 0.81
C ARG A 19 -0.42 11.98 1.30
N VAL A 20 -1.51 11.23 1.09
CA VAL A 20 -1.68 9.87 1.64
C VAL A 20 -1.61 8.84 0.53
N VAL A 21 -0.68 7.89 0.67
CA VAL A 21 -0.35 6.91 -0.35
C VAL A 21 -0.52 5.49 0.16
N LEU A 22 -1.10 4.60 -0.63
CA LEU A 22 -1.14 3.16 -0.31
C LEU A 22 0.16 2.48 -0.76
N ALA A 23 0.81 1.76 0.16
CA ALA A 23 2.03 1.01 -0.13
C ALA A 23 1.79 -0.23 -1.02
N PRO A 24 2.76 -0.62 -1.86
CA PRO A 24 2.74 -1.91 -2.54
C PRO A 24 2.89 -3.05 -1.54
N MET A 25 2.00 -4.05 -1.61
CA MET A 25 2.06 -5.26 -0.79
C MET A 25 1.82 -6.48 -1.68
N ALA A 26 2.86 -7.29 -1.88
CA ALA A 26 2.82 -8.46 -2.75
C ALA A 26 1.73 -9.45 -2.34
N GLY A 27 0.93 -9.90 -3.31
CA GLY A 27 -0.20 -10.81 -3.09
C GLY A 27 -1.38 -10.20 -2.34
N ILE A 28 -1.39 -8.88 -2.12
CA ILE A 28 -2.47 -8.14 -1.45
C ILE A 28 -3.00 -7.03 -2.36
N CYS A 29 -2.11 -6.17 -2.88
CA CYS A 29 -2.47 -5.01 -3.70
C CYS A 29 -2.83 -5.38 -5.15
N ASN A 30 -3.77 -6.29 -5.31
CA ASN A 30 -4.48 -6.50 -6.57
C ASN A 30 -5.51 -5.39 -6.81
N SER A 31 -6.06 -5.30 -8.03
CA SER A 31 -7.00 -4.23 -8.40
C SER A 31 -8.23 -4.14 -7.48
N ALA A 32 -8.77 -5.27 -7.01
CA ALA A 32 -9.91 -5.28 -6.09
C ALA A 32 -9.59 -4.57 -4.76
N PHE A 33 -8.41 -4.82 -4.18
CA PHE A 33 -7.98 -4.16 -2.95
C PHE A 33 -7.64 -2.69 -3.19
N ARG A 34 -6.87 -2.40 -4.25
CA ARG A 34 -6.42 -1.04 -4.56
C ARG A 34 -7.59 -0.11 -4.84
N LEU A 35 -8.55 -0.53 -5.66
CA LEU A 35 -9.76 0.23 -5.93
C LEU A 35 -10.56 0.48 -4.64
N THR A 36 -10.69 -0.54 -3.79
CA THR A 36 -11.35 -0.39 -2.49
C THR A 36 -10.66 0.63 -1.61
N VAL A 37 -9.33 0.68 -1.59
CA VAL A 37 -8.63 1.70 -0.80
C VAL A 37 -8.65 3.08 -1.50
N LYS A 38 -8.58 3.12 -2.82
CA LYS A 38 -8.59 4.35 -3.62
C LYS A 38 -9.87 5.16 -3.37
N GLU A 39 -11.02 4.49 -3.32
CA GLU A 39 -12.31 5.13 -3.03
C GLU A 39 -12.43 5.68 -1.59
N PHE A 40 -11.52 5.31 -0.68
CA PHE A 40 -11.37 5.96 0.63
C PHE A 40 -10.45 7.19 0.59
N GLY A 41 -10.09 7.66 -0.61
CA GLY A 41 -9.39 8.92 -0.82
C GLY A 41 -7.88 8.81 -0.85
N ALA A 42 -7.29 7.67 -1.18
CA ALA A 42 -5.83 7.61 -1.36
C ALA A 42 -5.40 8.53 -2.51
N GLY A 43 -4.46 9.45 -2.25
CA GLY A 43 -3.91 10.32 -3.29
C GLY A 43 -3.23 9.52 -4.40
N LEU A 44 -2.47 8.48 -4.01
CA LEU A 44 -1.79 7.55 -4.91
C LEU A 44 -1.91 6.11 -4.37
N VAL A 45 -2.11 5.14 -5.27
CA VAL A 45 -2.06 3.71 -4.93
C VAL A 45 -0.95 2.99 -5.69
N TYR A 46 -0.32 2.01 -5.05
CA TYR A 46 0.70 1.19 -5.70
C TYR A 46 0.17 -0.21 -6.00
N ALA A 47 0.45 -0.70 -7.21
CA ALA A 47 0.30 -2.10 -7.56
C ALA A 47 1.27 -2.98 -6.75
N GLU A 48 0.95 -4.27 -6.63
CA GLU A 48 1.94 -5.23 -6.15
C GLU A 48 3.16 -5.30 -7.09
N MET A 49 4.30 -5.76 -6.56
CA MET A 49 5.54 -5.87 -7.34
C MET A 49 5.46 -6.99 -8.38
N ILE A 50 5.77 -6.66 -9.64
CA ILE A 50 5.65 -7.57 -10.80
C ILE A 50 7.05 -7.91 -11.31
N SER A 51 7.29 -9.19 -11.59
CA SER A 51 8.60 -9.66 -12.04
C SER A 51 8.87 -9.24 -13.47
N ASP A 52 10.01 -8.60 -13.70
CA ASP A 52 10.51 -8.26 -15.02
C ASP A 52 10.57 -9.48 -15.96
N LYS A 53 11.21 -10.57 -15.52
CA LYS A 53 11.33 -11.82 -16.27
C LYS A 53 9.97 -12.46 -16.54
N GLY A 54 9.02 -12.33 -15.62
CA GLY A 54 7.66 -12.81 -15.83
C GLY A 54 6.95 -12.06 -16.97
N ILE A 55 7.18 -10.75 -17.09
CA ILE A 55 6.66 -9.91 -18.18
C ILE A 55 7.36 -10.28 -19.51
N VAL A 56 8.69 -10.32 -19.52
CA VAL A 56 9.50 -10.65 -20.71
C VAL A 56 9.15 -12.04 -21.27
N GLN A 57 8.97 -13.02 -20.38
CA GLN A 57 8.57 -14.38 -20.76
C GLN A 57 7.08 -14.52 -21.09
N LYS A 58 6.31 -13.42 -21.04
CA LYS A 58 4.87 -13.38 -21.28
C LYS A 58 4.10 -14.40 -20.42
N ASN A 59 4.50 -14.55 -19.17
CA ASN A 59 3.82 -15.45 -18.25
C ASN A 59 2.39 -14.95 -18.00
N GLU A 60 1.38 -15.75 -18.35
CA GLU A 60 -0.04 -15.33 -18.31
C GLU A 60 -0.46 -14.81 -16.94
N LYS A 61 -0.04 -15.46 -15.86
CA LYS A 61 -0.34 -15.01 -14.50
C LYS A 61 0.28 -13.64 -14.19
N THR A 62 1.52 -13.43 -14.63
CA THR A 62 2.24 -12.16 -14.44
C THR A 62 1.59 -11.04 -15.26
N LEU A 63 1.23 -11.32 -16.51
CA LEU A 63 0.52 -10.35 -17.36
C LEU A 63 -0.86 -10.01 -16.79
N GLY A 64 -1.58 -10.98 -16.22
CA GLY A 64 -2.84 -10.74 -15.52
C GLY A 64 -2.70 -9.81 -14.30
N MET A 65 -1.53 -9.73 -13.68
CA MET A 65 -1.25 -8.80 -12.57
C MET A 65 -1.09 -7.34 -13.03
N LEU A 66 -0.89 -7.11 -14.33
CA LEU A 66 -0.80 -5.77 -14.93
C LEU A 66 -2.17 -5.10 -15.10
N TYR A 67 -3.26 -5.81 -14.80
CA TYR A 67 -4.60 -5.24 -14.85
C TYR A 67 -4.77 -4.07 -13.87
N ILE A 68 -5.29 -2.97 -14.41
CA ILE A 68 -5.60 -1.72 -13.71
C ILE A 68 -7.03 -1.33 -14.08
N ASP A 69 -7.85 -1.07 -13.07
CA ASP A 69 -9.13 -0.39 -13.22
C ASP A 69 -8.86 1.13 -13.28
N GLU A 70 -9.42 1.82 -14.27
CA GLU A 70 -9.16 3.25 -14.51
C GLU A 70 -9.56 4.15 -13.33
N ARG A 71 -10.43 3.68 -12.44
CA ARG A 71 -10.80 4.40 -11.21
C ARG A 71 -9.70 4.37 -10.15
N GLU A 72 -8.64 3.58 -10.36
CA GLU A 72 -7.49 3.52 -9.47
C GLU A 72 -6.55 4.72 -9.63
N ASN A 73 -6.60 5.42 -10.77
CA ASN A 73 -5.68 6.49 -11.10
C ASN A 73 -5.75 7.70 -10.12
N PRO A 74 -4.61 8.35 -9.78
CA PRO A 74 -3.27 7.95 -10.19
C PRO A 74 -2.79 6.68 -9.46
N LEU A 75 -2.13 5.79 -10.23
CA LEU A 75 -1.59 4.51 -9.82
C LEU A 75 -0.13 4.38 -10.25
N SER A 76 0.69 3.85 -9.34
CA SER A 76 2.07 3.46 -9.60
C SER A 76 2.19 1.95 -9.75
N LEU A 77 2.67 1.48 -10.91
CA LEU A 77 2.88 0.05 -11.17
C LEU A 77 4.34 -0.31 -10.87
N GLN A 78 4.53 -1.21 -9.91
CA GLN A 78 5.86 -1.57 -9.43
C GLN A 78 6.41 -2.80 -10.15
N ILE A 79 7.59 -2.69 -10.75
CA ILE A 79 8.36 -3.81 -11.32
C ILE A 79 9.58 -4.13 -10.45
N PHE A 80 10.11 -5.34 -10.58
CA PHE A 80 11.37 -5.71 -9.95
C PHE A 80 12.20 -6.62 -10.87
N GLY A 81 13.52 -6.45 -10.81
CA GLY A 81 14.50 -7.16 -11.63
C GLY A 81 15.91 -6.92 -11.13
N GLY A 82 16.82 -7.86 -11.41
CA GLY A 82 18.25 -7.74 -11.06
C GLY A 82 19.19 -7.69 -12.27
N ASP A 83 18.62 -7.85 -13.47
CA ASP A 83 19.27 -7.77 -14.76
C ASP A 83 18.74 -6.53 -15.49
N LYS A 84 19.66 -5.74 -16.07
CA LYS A 84 19.33 -4.41 -16.61
C LYS A 84 18.46 -4.55 -17.86
N GLU A 85 18.81 -5.48 -18.73
CA GLU A 85 18.15 -5.71 -20.01
C GLU A 85 16.70 -6.16 -19.79
N THR A 86 16.46 -7.14 -18.90
CA THR A 86 15.08 -7.58 -18.61
C THR A 86 14.26 -6.53 -17.87
N LEU A 87 14.86 -5.75 -16.99
CA LEU A 87 14.17 -4.66 -16.29
C LEU A 87 13.71 -3.57 -17.28
N VAL A 88 14.57 -3.19 -18.21
CA VAL A 88 14.25 -2.21 -19.27
C VAL A 88 13.13 -2.71 -20.18
N GLU A 89 13.21 -3.97 -20.63
CA GLU A 89 12.18 -4.55 -21.49
C GLU A 89 10.82 -4.62 -20.77
N ALA A 90 10.81 -5.01 -19.49
CA ALA A 90 9.60 -5.00 -18.68
C ALA A 90 9.03 -3.59 -18.48
N ALA A 91 9.89 -2.59 -18.24
CA ALA A 91 9.45 -1.20 -18.11
C ALA A 91 8.82 -0.66 -19.39
N LYS A 92 9.42 -0.93 -20.56
CA LYS A 92 8.83 -0.59 -21.87
C LYS A 92 7.47 -1.25 -22.08
N TYR A 93 7.36 -2.53 -21.73
CA TYR A 93 6.10 -3.24 -21.82
C TYR A 93 5.01 -2.57 -20.97
N VAL A 94 5.32 -2.20 -19.72
CA VAL A 94 4.40 -1.47 -18.83
C VAL A 94 4.05 -0.10 -19.42
N ASP A 95 5.04 0.62 -19.95
CA ASP A 95 4.85 1.94 -20.55
C ASP A 95 3.86 1.89 -21.73
N GLU A 96 3.98 0.87 -22.58
CA GLU A 96 3.21 0.76 -23.82
C GLU A 96 1.87 0.04 -23.65
N ASN A 97 1.74 -0.88 -22.68
CA ASN A 97 0.60 -1.81 -22.60
C ASN A 97 -0.27 -1.64 -21.34
N THR A 98 -0.02 -0.61 -20.53
CA THR A 98 -0.82 -0.36 -19.32
C THR A 98 -1.20 1.11 -19.17
N THR A 99 -2.27 1.37 -18.42
CA THR A 99 -2.75 2.70 -18.05
C THR A 99 -2.14 3.21 -16.74
N ALA A 100 -1.03 2.60 -16.26
CA ALA A 100 -0.31 3.10 -15.09
C ALA A 100 0.20 4.51 -15.36
N ASP A 101 0.13 5.39 -14.36
CA ASP A 101 0.64 6.77 -14.47
C ASP A 101 2.14 6.83 -14.18
N ILE A 102 2.62 5.95 -13.31
CA ILE A 102 4.00 5.91 -12.82
C ILE A 102 4.53 4.48 -12.90
N ILE A 103 5.78 4.32 -13.34
CA ILE A 103 6.50 3.04 -13.27
C ILE A 103 7.43 3.09 -12.06
N ASP A 104 7.25 2.20 -11.09
CA ASP A 104 8.09 2.14 -9.89
C ASP A 104 9.06 0.95 -9.93
N ILE A 105 10.29 1.15 -9.50
CA ILE A 105 11.27 0.08 -9.36
C ILE A 105 11.36 -0.34 -7.89
N ASN A 106 11.07 -1.61 -7.61
CA ASN A 106 11.25 -2.18 -6.28
C ASN A 106 12.74 -2.37 -5.98
N MET A 107 13.23 -1.60 -5.02
CA MET A 107 14.58 -1.71 -4.45
C MET A 107 14.54 -1.97 -2.94
N GLY A 108 13.41 -2.46 -2.41
CA GLY A 108 13.19 -2.57 -0.97
C GLY A 108 12.74 -3.95 -0.48
N CYS A 109 12.33 -4.85 -1.38
CA CYS A 109 11.82 -6.15 -0.96
C CYS A 109 12.93 -6.99 -0.30
N PRO A 110 12.74 -7.46 0.96
CA PRO A 110 13.78 -8.18 1.68
C PRO A 110 13.74 -9.71 1.45
N VAL A 111 12.70 -10.20 0.77
CA VAL A 111 12.39 -11.63 0.63
C VAL A 111 13.50 -12.37 -0.12
N ASN A 112 13.98 -13.47 0.45
CA ASN A 112 15.10 -14.27 -0.07
C ASN A 112 14.95 -14.66 -1.55
N LYS A 113 13.73 -14.97 -2.02
CA LYS A 113 13.47 -15.28 -3.43
C LYS A 113 13.88 -14.13 -4.35
N ILE A 114 13.61 -12.89 -3.94
CA ILE A 114 13.91 -11.67 -4.71
C ILE A 114 15.41 -11.36 -4.65
N ILE A 115 16.01 -11.48 -3.46
CA ILE A 115 17.44 -11.29 -3.26
C ILE A 115 18.28 -12.23 -4.12
N LYS A 116 17.89 -13.51 -4.23
CA LYS A 116 18.57 -14.50 -5.08
C LYS A 116 18.54 -14.16 -6.57
N CYS A 117 17.66 -13.26 -6.99
CA CYS A 117 17.60 -12.74 -8.36
C CYS A 117 18.41 -11.44 -8.53
N GLU A 118 19.24 -11.07 -7.54
CA GLU A 118 19.97 -9.80 -7.49
C GLU A 118 19.07 -8.55 -7.57
N ALA A 119 17.83 -8.67 -7.07
CA ALA A 119 16.79 -7.64 -7.14
C ALA A 119 16.35 -7.15 -5.74
N GLY A 120 15.44 -6.18 -5.70
CA GLY A 120 14.88 -5.66 -4.45
C GLY A 120 15.96 -5.01 -3.58
N ALA A 121 15.97 -5.30 -2.29
CA ALA A 121 16.91 -4.67 -1.36
C ALA A 121 18.39 -5.04 -1.62
N ARG A 122 18.68 -6.00 -2.52
CA ARG A 122 20.05 -6.33 -2.94
C ARG A 122 20.72 -5.15 -3.66
N LEU A 123 19.94 -4.32 -4.37
CA LEU A 123 20.43 -3.14 -5.07
C LEU A 123 20.91 -2.04 -4.12
N LEU A 124 20.55 -2.09 -2.84
CA LEU A 124 20.91 -1.05 -1.85
C LEU A 124 22.37 -1.13 -1.39
N LEU A 125 23.08 -2.21 -1.74
CA LEU A 125 24.49 -2.40 -1.40
C LEU A 125 25.44 -1.63 -2.32
N ASP A 126 24.95 -1.15 -3.48
CA ASP A 126 25.78 -0.50 -4.49
C ASP A 126 25.01 0.65 -5.16
N PRO A 127 25.24 1.90 -4.70
CA PRO A 127 24.63 3.08 -5.30
C PRO A 127 24.95 3.27 -6.80
N ASN A 128 26.08 2.76 -7.29
CA ASN A 128 26.41 2.85 -8.72
C ASN A 128 25.54 1.90 -9.54
N LYS A 129 25.41 0.65 -9.09
CA LYS A 129 24.49 -0.30 -9.72
C LYS A 129 23.06 0.21 -9.66
N LEU A 130 22.64 0.81 -8.55
CA LEU A 130 21.33 1.45 -8.44
C LEU A 130 21.13 2.53 -9.51
N TYR A 131 22.09 3.46 -9.62
CA TYR A 131 22.07 4.50 -10.65
C TYR A 131 21.93 3.90 -12.05
N GLU A 132 22.74 2.90 -12.40
CA GLU A 132 22.72 2.25 -13.71
C GLU A 132 21.35 1.65 -14.05
N MET A 133 20.73 0.96 -13.08
CA MET A 133 19.43 0.31 -13.28
C MET A 133 18.30 1.35 -13.44
N VAL A 134 18.30 2.40 -12.62
CA VAL A 134 17.28 3.47 -12.71
C VAL A 134 17.43 4.26 -14.00
N ALA A 135 18.65 4.67 -14.36
CA ALA A 135 18.91 5.50 -15.54
C ALA A 135 18.50 4.74 -16.82
N ALA A 136 18.85 3.45 -16.91
CA ALA A 136 18.47 2.63 -18.05
C ALA A 136 16.95 2.52 -18.23
N VAL A 137 16.17 2.49 -17.13
CA VAL A 137 14.71 2.47 -17.20
C VAL A 137 14.16 3.84 -17.55
N VAL A 138 14.65 4.91 -16.92
CA VAL A 138 14.25 6.30 -17.20
C VAL A 138 14.45 6.65 -18.68
N ASP A 139 15.61 6.31 -19.26
CA ASP A 139 15.92 6.57 -20.67
C ASP A 139 15.03 5.78 -21.64
N ALA A 140 14.39 4.72 -21.17
CA ALA A 140 13.66 3.76 -22.00
C ALA A 140 12.15 3.99 -22.07
N VAL A 141 11.57 4.79 -21.17
CA VAL A 141 10.11 4.95 -21.01
C VAL A 141 9.69 6.42 -21.00
N LYS A 142 8.42 6.69 -21.27
CA LYS A 142 7.85 8.05 -21.26
C LYS A 142 7.26 8.44 -19.91
N LYS A 143 6.68 7.48 -19.20
CA LYS A 143 6.07 7.71 -17.88
C LYS A 143 7.11 8.07 -16.83
N PRO A 144 6.76 8.90 -15.83
CA PRO A 144 7.61 9.14 -14.67
C PRO A 144 8.02 7.82 -14.00
N VAL A 145 9.32 7.71 -13.69
CA VAL A 145 9.88 6.54 -12.99
C VAL A 145 10.11 6.88 -11.52
N SER A 146 9.64 6.06 -10.59
CA SER A 146 9.95 6.20 -9.17
C SER A 146 10.72 5.00 -8.63
N VAL A 147 11.29 5.16 -7.44
CA VAL A 147 11.96 4.06 -6.72
C VAL A 147 11.35 3.89 -5.34
N LYS A 148 11.03 2.65 -4.96
CA LYS A 148 10.73 2.31 -3.57
C LYS A 148 11.84 1.50 -2.94
N MET A 149 12.48 2.05 -1.92
CA MET A 149 13.63 1.45 -1.23
C MET A 149 13.46 1.33 0.28
N ARG A 150 14.45 0.68 0.89
CA ARG A 150 14.69 0.66 2.34
C ARG A 150 15.87 1.58 2.66
N ILE A 151 16.09 1.85 3.94
CA ILE A 151 17.25 2.65 4.40
C ILE A 151 18.61 1.96 4.20
N GLY A 152 18.62 0.65 3.93
CA GLY A 152 19.86 -0.08 3.76
C GLY A 152 19.68 -1.59 3.84
N TRP A 153 20.79 -2.31 3.82
CA TRP A 153 20.80 -3.77 3.90
C TRP A 153 20.76 -4.28 5.34
N ASP A 154 21.66 -3.78 6.17
CA ASP A 154 21.76 -4.03 7.61
C ASP A 154 22.29 -2.77 8.30
N ASP A 155 22.62 -2.85 9.59
CA ASP A 155 23.05 -1.69 10.38
C ASP A 155 24.45 -1.18 10.00
N GLU A 156 25.25 -1.95 9.25
CA GLU A 156 26.57 -1.56 8.75
C GLU A 156 26.50 -0.96 7.32
N HIS A 157 25.42 -1.25 6.59
CA HIS A 157 25.24 -0.87 5.19
C HIS A 157 23.99 0.02 4.99
N ILE A 158 24.02 1.21 5.61
CA ILE A 158 22.95 2.22 5.57
C ILE A 158 23.26 3.28 4.50
N PHE A 159 23.18 2.90 3.23
CA PHE A 159 23.45 3.82 2.10
C PHE A 159 22.21 4.59 1.64
N ALA A 160 21.29 4.95 2.54
CA ALA A 160 20.00 5.54 2.18
C ALA A 160 20.14 6.84 1.39
N VAL A 161 21.03 7.74 1.83
CA VAL A 161 21.23 9.05 1.21
C VAL A 161 21.92 8.90 -0.15
N GLU A 162 22.95 8.07 -0.22
CA GLU A 162 23.71 7.79 -1.43
C GLU A 162 22.83 7.14 -2.50
N ASN A 163 22.01 6.16 -2.10
CA ASN A 163 21.04 5.51 -2.98
C ASN A 163 19.95 6.49 -3.45
N ALA A 164 19.48 7.40 -2.58
CA ALA A 164 18.50 8.41 -2.98
C ALA A 164 19.06 9.40 -4.00
N GLN A 165 20.27 9.91 -3.75
CA GLN A 165 20.95 10.80 -4.68
C GLN A 165 21.30 10.11 -6.00
N ALA A 166 21.65 8.81 -5.95
CA ALA A 166 21.85 8.01 -7.15
C ALA A 166 20.56 7.88 -7.98
N ALA A 167 19.42 7.57 -7.34
CA ALA A 167 18.12 7.53 -8.02
C ALA A 167 17.75 8.90 -8.63
N GLU A 168 17.94 10.00 -7.90
CA GLU A 168 17.67 11.35 -8.39
C GLU A 168 18.55 11.71 -9.60
N ARG A 169 19.87 11.48 -9.52
CA ARG A 169 20.78 11.76 -10.65
C ARG A 169 20.45 10.91 -11.86
N ALA A 170 19.92 9.70 -11.65
CA ALA A 170 19.46 8.81 -12.71
C ALA A 170 18.13 9.24 -13.35
N GLY A 171 17.47 10.28 -12.82
CA GLY A 171 16.24 10.83 -13.37
C GLY A 171 14.95 10.26 -12.76
N ALA A 172 15.03 9.58 -11.61
CA ALA A 172 13.81 9.21 -10.88
C ALA A 172 13.01 10.46 -10.53
N SER A 173 11.69 10.39 -10.69
CA SER A 173 10.75 11.48 -10.43
C SER A 173 10.25 11.52 -8.97
N ALA A 174 10.44 10.45 -8.20
CA ALA A 174 10.14 10.38 -6.77
C ALA A 174 10.81 9.15 -6.11
N ILE A 175 10.95 9.19 -4.79
CA ILE A 175 11.48 8.07 -3.99
C ILE A 175 10.59 7.79 -2.78
N ALA A 176 10.18 6.54 -2.59
CA ALA A 176 9.54 6.08 -1.36
C ALA A 176 10.54 5.33 -0.47
N VAL A 177 10.68 5.73 0.81
CA VAL A 177 11.68 5.18 1.73
C VAL A 177 11.01 4.48 2.91
N HIS A 178 11.20 3.18 3.03
CA HIS A 178 10.86 2.42 4.23
C HIS A 178 11.99 2.53 5.26
N GLY A 179 11.69 3.08 6.44
CA GLY A 179 12.65 3.32 7.53
C GLY A 179 13.28 2.08 8.17
N ARG A 180 13.25 0.91 7.54
CA ARG A 180 13.88 -0.32 8.05
C ARG A 180 14.91 -0.85 7.09
N THR A 181 15.96 -1.47 7.61
CA THR A 181 16.95 -2.21 6.82
C THR A 181 16.32 -3.47 6.25
N ARG A 182 16.99 -4.10 5.28
CA ARG A 182 16.58 -5.41 4.74
C ARG A 182 16.54 -6.47 5.84
N VAL A 183 17.58 -6.56 6.67
CA VAL A 183 17.72 -7.59 7.72
C VAL A 183 16.63 -7.47 8.77
N GLN A 184 16.23 -6.24 9.13
CA GLN A 184 15.13 -6.01 10.07
C GLN A 184 13.79 -6.57 9.60
N MET A 185 13.59 -6.82 8.29
CA MET A 185 12.30 -7.26 7.73
C MET A 185 11.15 -6.33 8.17
N TYR A 186 10.36 -6.74 9.14
CA TYR A 186 9.26 -5.98 9.73
C TYR A 186 9.37 -5.83 11.26
N GLU A 187 10.51 -6.23 11.84
CA GLU A 187 10.83 -6.16 13.26
C GLU A 187 11.49 -4.82 13.61
N GLY A 188 11.63 -4.55 14.91
CA GLY A 188 12.13 -3.26 15.39
C GLY A 188 11.22 -2.09 15.02
N LYS A 189 11.78 -0.87 15.06
CA LYS A 189 11.09 0.37 14.70
C LYS A 189 11.68 0.96 13.43
N ALA A 190 10.82 1.54 12.59
CA ALA A 190 11.28 2.34 11.46
C ALA A 190 12.06 3.57 11.95
N ASN A 191 13.28 3.75 11.45
CA ASN A 191 14.12 4.91 11.69
C ASN A 191 13.70 6.05 10.76
N TRP A 192 12.91 6.98 11.29
CA TRP A 192 12.43 8.15 10.56
C TRP A 192 13.50 9.25 10.43
N ASP A 193 14.53 9.26 11.27
CA ASP A 193 15.63 10.23 11.14
C ASP A 193 16.42 10.01 9.84
N ILE A 194 16.61 8.76 9.42
CA ILE A 194 17.23 8.47 8.11
C ILE A 194 16.32 8.90 6.96
N ILE A 195 14.99 8.75 7.10
CA ILE A 195 14.03 9.26 6.11
C ILE A 195 14.14 10.79 5.99
N ARG A 196 14.27 11.51 7.11
CA ARG A 196 14.53 12.95 7.14
C ARG A 196 15.82 13.29 6.39
N GLN A 197 16.92 12.60 6.71
CA GLN A 197 18.20 12.81 6.03
C GLN A 197 18.11 12.63 4.51
N VAL A 198 17.36 11.62 4.04
CA VAL A 198 17.09 11.45 2.61
C VAL A 198 16.35 12.67 2.05
N LYS A 199 15.26 13.11 2.69
CA LYS A 199 14.49 14.28 2.25
C LYS A 199 15.31 15.57 2.20
N GLU A 200 16.24 15.75 3.12
CA GLU A 200 17.14 16.92 3.16
C GLU A 200 18.19 16.92 2.04
N ASN A 201 18.46 15.76 1.42
CA ASN A 201 19.58 15.57 0.48
C ASN A 201 19.16 15.32 -0.97
N VAL A 202 17.85 15.32 -1.27
CA VAL A 202 17.30 15.24 -2.63
C VAL A 202 16.23 16.32 -2.85
N LYS A 203 16.03 16.72 -4.09
CA LYS A 203 15.03 17.72 -4.51
C LYS A 203 13.73 17.09 -4.99
N ILE A 204 13.80 15.87 -5.53
CA ILE A 204 12.61 15.13 -5.93
C ILE A 204 11.73 14.75 -4.72
N PRO A 205 10.42 14.54 -4.91
CA PRO A 205 9.52 14.11 -3.85
C PRO A 205 9.98 12.85 -3.12
N VAL A 206 9.90 12.87 -1.79
CA VAL A 206 10.17 11.74 -0.90
C VAL A 206 8.88 11.33 -0.20
N LEU A 207 8.56 10.04 -0.26
CA LEU A 207 7.40 9.44 0.41
C LEU A 207 7.90 8.62 1.61
N GLY A 208 7.58 9.07 2.82
CA GLY A 208 7.97 8.37 4.04
C GLY A 208 7.12 7.12 4.28
N ASN A 209 7.76 6.01 4.69
CA ASN A 209 7.08 4.73 4.92
C ASN A 209 7.62 4.00 6.16
N GLY A 210 6.71 3.33 6.87
CA GLY A 210 7.01 2.47 8.01
C GLY A 210 6.45 3.01 9.32
N ASP A 211 5.69 2.16 10.03
CA ASP A 211 5.10 2.43 11.34
C ASP A 211 4.16 3.64 11.40
N VAL A 212 3.53 3.95 10.25
CA VAL A 212 2.37 4.84 10.19
C VAL A 212 1.11 3.99 10.46
N GLU A 213 0.70 3.95 11.73
CA GLU A 213 -0.42 3.12 12.19
C GLU A 213 -1.68 3.92 12.50
N THR A 214 -1.54 5.24 12.70
CA THR A 214 -2.64 6.17 13.01
C THR A 214 -2.53 7.47 12.19
N PRO A 215 -3.64 8.22 12.00
CA PRO A 215 -3.59 9.56 11.38
C PRO A 215 -2.58 10.50 12.04
N GLN A 216 -2.39 10.37 13.35
CA GLN A 216 -1.41 11.12 14.12
C GLN A 216 0.03 10.72 13.79
N ASP A 217 0.29 9.43 13.55
CA ASP A 217 1.61 8.98 13.09
C ASP A 217 1.94 9.54 11.71
N ALA A 218 0.95 9.61 10.82
CA ALA A 218 1.09 10.23 9.50
C ALA A 218 1.46 11.71 9.64
N LYS A 219 0.72 12.47 10.46
CA LYS A 219 1.05 13.87 10.76
C LYS A 219 2.46 14.01 11.36
N ARG A 220 2.80 13.17 12.35
CA ARG A 220 4.12 13.18 12.98
C ARG A 220 5.22 12.92 11.96
N MET A 221 5.06 11.94 11.08
CA MET A 221 6.05 11.66 10.03
C MET A 221 6.26 12.86 9.12
N LEU A 222 5.19 13.50 8.64
CA LEU A 222 5.28 14.72 7.83
C LEU A 222 6.02 15.83 8.59
N ASP A 223 5.61 16.11 9.82
CA ASP A 223 6.14 17.20 10.63
C ASP A 223 7.62 16.98 11.01
N THR A 224 8.03 15.75 11.34
CA THR A 224 9.38 15.47 11.84
C THR A 224 10.41 15.17 10.76
N THR A 225 9.96 14.76 9.57
CA THR A 225 10.87 14.36 8.47
C THR A 225 10.83 15.29 7.27
N GLY A 226 9.78 16.10 7.13
CA GLY A 226 9.59 16.99 5.99
C GLY A 226 9.24 16.28 4.67
N VAL A 227 8.96 14.97 4.69
CA VAL A 227 8.58 14.21 3.48
C VAL A 227 7.33 14.77 2.82
N ASP A 228 7.24 14.63 1.50
CA ASP A 228 6.15 15.20 0.69
C ASP A 228 4.85 14.41 0.83
N ALA A 229 4.94 13.13 1.16
CA ALA A 229 3.79 12.29 1.44
C ALA A 229 4.11 11.16 2.41
N VAL A 230 3.07 10.56 2.97
CA VAL A 230 3.17 9.37 3.83
C VAL A 230 2.55 8.17 3.14
N MET A 231 3.27 7.07 3.22
CA MET A 231 2.84 5.81 2.63
C MET A 231 2.42 4.81 3.71
N ILE A 232 1.17 4.39 3.65
CA ILE A 232 0.52 3.48 4.60
C ILE A 232 0.48 2.08 4.01
N GLY A 233 1.02 1.10 4.74
CA GLY A 233 1.01 -0.32 4.34
C GLY A 233 0.06 -1.15 5.20
N ARG A 234 0.63 -1.88 6.17
CA ARG A 234 -0.10 -2.85 7.02
C ARG A 234 -1.32 -2.27 7.74
N ALA A 235 -1.31 -0.99 8.08
CA ALA A 235 -2.42 -0.35 8.77
C ALA A 235 -3.70 -0.24 7.90
N ALA A 236 -3.58 -0.34 6.56
CA ALA A 236 -4.72 -0.34 5.64
C ALA A 236 -5.33 -1.74 5.42
N LEU A 237 -4.71 -2.81 5.94
CA LEU A 237 -5.19 -4.19 5.75
C LEU A 237 -6.51 -4.42 6.49
N GLY A 238 -7.60 -4.63 5.74
CA GLY A 238 -8.94 -4.72 6.32
C GLY A 238 -9.40 -3.43 7.00
N ASN A 239 -8.77 -2.31 6.65
CA ASN A 239 -8.96 -1.01 7.28
C ASN A 239 -8.75 0.12 6.23
N PRO A 240 -9.50 0.14 5.12
CA PRO A 240 -9.35 1.19 4.11
C PRO A 240 -9.73 2.58 4.66
N TRP A 241 -10.61 2.65 5.67
CA TRP A 241 -10.94 3.90 6.36
C TRP A 241 -9.75 4.53 7.09
N MET A 242 -8.68 3.79 7.36
CA MET A 242 -7.39 4.37 7.77
C MET A 242 -6.92 5.47 6.80
N ILE A 243 -7.11 5.29 5.49
CA ILE A 243 -6.76 6.30 4.49
C ILE A 243 -7.66 7.52 4.64
N TYR A 244 -8.99 7.33 4.61
CA TYR A 244 -9.96 8.42 4.76
C TYR A 244 -9.72 9.23 6.03
N ARG A 245 -9.57 8.55 7.17
CA ARG A 245 -9.30 9.19 8.47
C ARG A 245 -7.98 9.96 8.47
N THR A 246 -6.96 9.44 7.78
CA THR A 246 -5.67 10.14 7.64
C THR A 246 -5.80 11.39 6.78
N VAL A 247 -6.45 11.28 5.61
CA VAL A 247 -6.69 12.43 4.72
C VAL A 247 -7.44 13.53 5.47
N GLN A 248 -8.57 13.19 6.09
CA GLN A 248 -9.37 14.14 6.86
C GLN A 248 -8.59 14.79 8.00
N TYR A 249 -7.81 14.01 8.75
CA TYR A 249 -7.01 14.54 9.86
C TYR A 249 -5.90 15.49 9.37
N LEU A 250 -5.26 15.20 8.25
CA LEU A 250 -4.23 16.07 7.68
C LEU A 250 -4.80 17.36 7.10
N GLU A 251 -6.00 17.33 6.54
CA GLU A 251 -6.66 18.50 5.94
C GLU A 251 -7.32 19.41 6.97
N THR A 252 -7.97 18.82 7.98
CA THR A 252 -8.85 19.55 8.91
C THR A 252 -8.32 19.62 10.33
N GLY A 253 -7.38 18.74 10.70
CA GLY A 253 -6.98 18.53 12.10
C GLY A 253 -7.98 17.72 12.92
N GLU A 254 -9.15 17.35 12.37
CA GLU A 254 -10.17 16.58 13.06
C GLU A 254 -9.95 15.08 12.89
N LEU A 255 -9.92 14.35 14.00
CA LEU A 255 -9.88 12.89 13.95
C LEU A 255 -11.30 12.35 13.77
N LYS A 256 -11.59 11.82 12.57
CA LYS A 256 -12.87 11.14 12.32
C LYS A 256 -12.94 9.82 13.10
N GLU A 257 -14.16 9.44 13.49
CA GLU A 257 -14.43 8.19 14.18
C GLU A 257 -14.20 6.96 13.29
N GLU A 258 -14.04 5.80 13.94
CA GLU A 258 -14.03 4.52 13.25
C GLU A 258 -15.44 4.17 12.74
N PRO A 259 -15.56 3.47 11.59
CA PRO A 259 -16.85 2.95 11.16
C PRO A 259 -17.39 1.91 12.15
N ASN A 260 -18.72 1.81 12.20
CA ASN A 260 -19.40 0.79 12.98
C ASN A 260 -19.23 -0.60 12.34
N VAL A 261 -19.66 -1.65 13.05
CA VAL A 261 -19.50 -3.04 12.58
C VAL A 261 -20.19 -3.30 11.24
N ARG A 262 -21.39 -2.75 11.02
CA ARG A 262 -22.11 -2.89 9.75
C ARG A 262 -21.30 -2.31 8.60
N GLU A 263 -20.84 -1.06 8.74
CA GLU A 263 -20.04 -0.38 7.72
C GLU A 263 -18.75 -1.15 7.40
N LYS A 264 -18.06 -1.67 8.42
CA LYS A 264 -16.85 -2.49 8.25
C LYS A 264 -17.14 -3.75 7.42
N ILE A 265 -18.26 -4.41 7.67
CA ILE A 265 -18.65 -5.64 6.98
C ILE A 265 -19.14 -5.34 5.56
N ASP A 266 -19.84 -4.23 5.33
CA ASP A 266 -20.29 -3.85 3.99
C ASP A 266 -19.10 -3.56 3.07
N VAL A 267 -18.05 -2.91 3.58
CA VAL A 267 -16.78 -2.72 2.84
C VAL A 267 -16.06 -4.05 2.62
N CYS A 268 -16.08 -4.94 3.61
CA CYS A 268 -15.54 -6.30 3.47
C CYS A 268 -16.24 -7.08 2.34
N LEU A 269 -17.58 -6.99 2.25
CA LEU A 269 -18.38 -7.58 1.18
C LEU A 269 -18.11 -6.93 -0.18
N LEU A 270 -18.02 -5.60 -0.25
CA LEU A 270 -17.64 -4.89 -1.47
C LEU A 270 -16.29 -5.35 -2.01
N HIS A 271 -15.28 -5.47 -1.13
CA HIS A 271 -13.98 -5.98 -1.52
C HIS A 271 -14.06 -7.43 -2.03
N PHE A 272 -14.89 -8.26 -1.40
CA PHE A 272 -15.13 -9.63 -1.85
C PHE A 272 -15.78 -9.69 -3.24
N GLU A 273 -16.78 -8.84 -3.53
CA GLU A 273 -17.40 -8.75 -4.87
C GLU A 273 -16.37 -8.43 -5.96
N ARG A 274 -15.54 -7.42 -5.70
CA ARG A 274 -14.49 -7.02 -6.64
C ARG A 274 -13.51 -8.15 -6.89
N LEU A 275 -13.16 -8.90 -5.84
CA LEU A 275 -12.24 -10.01 -5.96
C LEU A 275 -12.84 -11.19 -6.74
N MET A 276 -14.14 -11.45 -6.57
CA MET A 276 -14.86 -12.45 -7.38
C MET A 276 -14.92 -12.06 -8.84
N GLN A 277 -15.18 -10.78 -9.15
CA GLN A 277 -15.15 -10.28 -10.53
C GLN A 277 -13.75 -10.42 -11.15
N LEU A 278 -12.70 -10.15 -10.37
CA LEU A 278 -11.32 -10.19 -10.83
C LEU A 278 -10.77 -11.61 -11.03
N LYS A 279 -11.10 -12.55 -10.13
CA LYS A 279 -10.42 -13.87 -10.06
C LYS A 279 -11.36 -15.08 -10.06
N GLY A 280 -12.66 -14.86 -10.10
CA GLY A 280 -13.67 -15.90 -9.92
C GLY A 280 -13.84 -16.33 -8.45
N GLU A 281 -14.97 -16.98 -8.18
CA GLU A 281 -15.42 -17.33 -6.82
C GLU A 281 -14.38 -18.15 -6.04
N SER A 282 -13.88 -19.24 -6.62
CA SER A 282 -13.01 -20.18 -5.89
C SER A 282 -11.71 -19.55 -5.40
N VAL A 283 -11.12 -18.64 -6.18
CA VAL A 283 -9.90 -17.91 -5.77
C VAL A 283 -10.27 -16.81 -4.79
N ALA A 284 -11.34 -16.05 -5.07
CA ALA A 284 -11.79 -14.96 -4.23
C ALA A 284 -12.14 -15.41 -2.82
N VAL A 285 -12.88 -16.52 -2.64
CA VAL A 285 -13.23 -17.05 -1.31
C VAL A 285 -11.96 -17.34 -0.52
N ARG A 286 -10.99 -18.05 -1.12
CA ARG A 286 -9.73 -18.44 -0.46
C ARG A 286 -8.87 -17.25 -0.05
N GLU A 287 -8.72 -16.26 -0.93
CA GLU A 287 -8.00 -15.03 -0.61
C GLU A 287 -8.76 -14.23 0.47
N MET A 288 -10.08 -14.16 0.38
CA MET A 288 -10.91 -13.39 1.30
C MET A 288 -10.88 -13.95 2.73
N ARG A 289 -10.57 -15.23 2.96
CA ARG A 289 -10.36 -15.79 4.31
C ARG A 289 -9.37 -14.96 5.13
N LYS A 290 -8.28 -14.54 4.47
CA LYS A 290 -7.23 -13.69 5.05
C LYS A 290 -7.69 -12.25 5.20
N HIS A 291 -8.28 -11.67 4.14
CA HIS A 291 -8.70 -10.26 4.14
C HIS A 291 -9.84 -10.00 5.14
N ALA A 292 -10.87 -10.85 5.16
CA ALA A 292 -12.01 -10.73 6.07
C ALA A 292 -11.55 -10.82 7.52
N SER A 293 -10.58 -11.69 7.84
CA SER A 293 -9.99 -11.77 9.17
C SER A 293 -9.39 -10.43 9.65
N TRP A 294 -8.92 -9.58 8.75
CA TRP A 294 -8.40 -8.25 9.09
C TRP A 294 -9.52 -7.23 9.34
N TYR A 295 -10.60 -7.26 8.55
CA TYR A 295 -11.78 -6.42 8.77
C TYR A 295 -12.43 -6.66 10.14
N LEU A 296 -12.29 -7.86 10.70
CA LEU A 296 -12.82 -8.20 12.02
C LEU A 296 -11.98 -7.71 13.21
N LYS A 297 -10.85 -7.04 12.98
CA LYS A 297 -10.01 -6.51 14.06
C LYS A 297 -10.79 -5.48 14.88
N GLY A 298 -10.77 -5.64 16.21
CA GLY A 298 -11.49 -4.76 17.14
C GLY A 298 -12.95 -5.14 17.38
N ILE A 299 -13.52 -6.07 16.60
CA ILE A 299 -14.90 -6.55 16.81
C ILE A 299 -14.92 -7.60 17.93
N ARG A 300 -15.79 -7.43 18.93
CA ARG A 300 -15.93 -8.37 20.05
C ARG A 300 -16.32 -9.76 19.55
N GLY A 301 -15.66 -10.81 20.05
CA GLY A 301 -15.98 -12.20 19.68
C GLY A 301 -15.43 -12.66 18.32
N ASN A 302 -14.60 -11.87 17.64
CA ASN A 302 -14.11 -12.19 16.30
C ASN A 302 -13.36 -13.53 16.16
N GLY A 303 -12.85 -14.12 17.26
CA GLY A 303 -12.11 -15.38 17.21
C GLY A 303 -12.92 -16.54 16.63
N LYS A 304 -14.21 -16.64 16.99
CA LYS A 304 -15.13 -17.66 16.44
C LYS A 304 -15.40 -17.41 14.95
N ALA A 305 -15.71 -16.16 14.60
CA ALA A 305 -15.97 -15.74 13.23
C ALA A 305 -14.77 -16.02 12.31
N ARG A 306 -13.55 -15.66 12.73
CA ARG A 306 -12.32 -15.92 11.98
C ARG A 306 -12.07 -17.41 11.74
N LYS A 307 -12.36 -18.27 12.73
CA LYS A 307 -12.24 -19.72 12.57
C LYS A 307 -13.20 -20.23 11.50
N ALA A 308 -14.45 -19.80 11.54
CA ALA A 308 -15.47 -20.19 10.57
C ALA A 308 -15.15 -19.65 9.16
N ILE A 309 -14.72 -18.39 9.03
CA ILE A 309 -14.28 -17.79 7.76
C ILE A 309 -13.15 -18.61 7.12
N ASN A 310 -12.19 -19.09 7.90
CA ASN A 310 -11.08 -19.88 7.36
C ASN A 310 -11.51 -21.23 6.77
N GLN A 311 -12.74 -21.68 7.05
CA GLN A 311 -13.32 -22.93 6.60
C GLN A 311 -14.33 -22.75 5.45
N THR A 312 -14.75 -21.53 5.09
CA THR A 312 -15.76 -21.30 4.05
C THR A 312 -15.23 -21.65 2.67
N GLU A 313 -15.99 -22.39 1.87
CA GLU A 313 -15.59 -22.83 0.53
C GLU A 313 -16.37 -22.13 -0.59
N THR A 314 -17.52 -21.53 -0.29
CA THR A 314 -18.39 -20.87 -1.27
C THR A 314 -18.63 -19.39 -0.95
N ALA A 315 -19.00 -18.62 -1.96
CA ALA A 315 -19.40 -17.22 -1.80
C ALA A 315 -20.63 -17.08 -0.91
N VAL A 316 -21.59 -18.01 -1.04
CA VAL A 316 -22.83 -18.02 -0.24
C VAL A 316 -22.51 -18.18 1.24
N GLU A 317 -21.66 -19.13 1.61
CA GLU A 317 -21.23 -19.35 2.99
C GLU A 317 -20.54 -18.12 3.57
N LEU A 318 -19.59 -17.53 2.83
CA LEU A 318 -18.85 -16.37 3.30
C LEU A 318 -19.77 -15.16 3.53
N ARG A 319 -20.70 -14.89 2.60
CA ARG A 319 -21.71 -13.83 2.76
C ARG A 319 -22.60 -14.06 3.97
N ALA A 320 -23.12 -15.27 4.12
CA ALA A 320 -24.00 -15.62 5.23
C ALA A 320 -23.29 -15.42 6.57
N LEU A 321 -22.03 -15.85 6.67
CA LEU A 321 -21.21 -15.66 7.85
C LEU A 321 -20.99 -14.18 8.15
N LEU A 322 -20.52 -13.39 7.17
CA LEU A 322 -20.26 -11.96 7.35
C LEU A 322 -21.53 -11.20 7.78
N ASN A 323 -22.68 -11.50 7.16
CA ASN A 323 -23.95 -10.90 7.56
C ASN A 323 -24.41 -11.33 8.95
N GLY A 324 -24.20 -12.60 9.32
CA GLY A 324 -24.50 -13.12 10.65
C GLY A 324 -23.71 -12.42 11.75
N ILE A 325 -22.43 -12.09 11.51
CA ILE A 325 -21.61 -11.31 12.47
C ILE A 325 -22.28 -9.99 12.83
N VAL A 326 -22.92 -9.36 11.85
CA VAL A 326 -23.53 -8.06 12.07
C VAL A 326 -24.84 -8.19 12.82
N GLN A 327 -25.67 -9.16 12.47
CA GLN A 327 -26.90 -9.45 13.20
C GLN A 327 -26.60 -9.75 14.68
N ASP A 328 -25.63 -10.64 14.94
CA ASP A 328 -25.17 -10.95 16.30
C ASP A 328 -24.72 -9.69 17.05
N TYR A 329 -24.01 -8.79 16.37
CA TYR A 329 -23.49 -7.56 16.97
C TYR A 329 -24.59 -6.53 17.26
N GLU A 330 -25.51 -6.29 16.32
CA GLU A 330 -26.65 -5.39 16.47
C GLU A 330 -27.62 -5.88 17.58
N GLU A 331 -27.83 -7.20 17.69
CA GLU A 331 -28.58 -7.79 18.80
C GLU A 331 -27.90 -7.60 20.15
N LEU A 332 -26.57 -7.66 20.20
CA LEU A 332 -25.81 -7.42 21.43
C LEU A 332 -25.83 -5.95 21.83
N GLU A 333 -25.71 -5.02 20.89
CA GLU A 333 -25.80 -3.57 21.16
C GLU A 333 -27.20 -3.17 21.63
N SER A 334 -28.26 -3.66 20.97
CA SER A 334 -29.64 -3.36 21.39
C SER A 334 -29.94 -3.83 22.83
N LYS A 335 -29.40 -4.98 23.26
CA LYS A 335 -29.50 -5.47 24.65
C LYS A 335 -28.75 -4.60 25.67
N LEU A 336 -27.71 -3.88 25.25
CA LEU A 336 -26.92 -2.98 26.10
C LEU A 336 -27.56 -1.59 26.23
N ILE A 337 -28.43 -1.19 25.31
CA ILE A 337 -29.10 0.13 25.28
C ILE A 337 -30.40 0.14 26.11
N VAL A 338 -30.92 -1.02 26.55
CA VAL A 338 -32.07 -1.07 27.46
C VAL A 338 -31.64 -0.57 28.84
N PRO A 339 -32.19 0.55 29.37
CA PRO A 339 -31.89 0.96 30.73
C PRO A 339 -32.43 -0.10 31.70
N GLU A 340 -31.68 -0.44 32.75
CA GLU A 340 -32.26 -1.07 33.94
C GLU A 340 -33.32 -0.11 34.51
N ALA A 341 -34.56 -0.23 34.04
CA ALA A 341 -35.73 0.26 34.75
C ALA A 341 -35.88 -0.63 36.00
N LYS A 342 -35.07 -0.34 37.02
CA LYS A 342 -35.40 -0.78 38.38
C LYS A 342 -36.62 0.01 38.80
N GLU A 343 -37.78 -0.65 38.72
CA GLU A 343 -38.98 -0.24 39.43
C GLU A 343 -38.62 0.04 40.89
N LEU A 344 -38.69 1.32 41.27
CA LEU A 344 -38.87 1.68 42.67
C LEU A 344 -40.30 1.26 43.01
N ILE A 345 -40.44 0.07 43.61
CA ILE A 345 -41.67 -0.30 44.31
C ILE A 345 -41.71 0.56 45.57
N ILE A 346 -42.78 1.38 45.66
CA ILE A 346 -43.12 2.33 46.72
C ILE A 346 -43.40 1.60 48.05
#